data_AF-A0A9W9ZTM5-F1
#
_entry.id   AF-A0A9W9ZTM5-F1
#
_cell.length_a   1.000
_cell.length_b   1.000
_cell.length_c   1.000
_cell.angle_alpha   90.00
_cell.angle_beta   90.00
_cell.angle_gamma   90.00
#
_symmetry.space_group_name_H-M   'P 1'
#
loop_
_entity.id
_entity.type
_entity.pdbx_description
1 polymer ?
#
loop_
_entity_poly.entity_id
_entity_poly.type
_entity_poly.pdbx_seq_one_letter_code
_entity_poly.pdbx_strand_id
1 'polypeptide(L)'
;MDSTGNNFLSGKTFQSLVDHLKAQDKLPALVFSFDRMQCETLAAGLAQELVERENVLKGGERNLKLVKDQEKKRRQAEKQMKRKRDVTEKDKSKSSQRKNLEDQDEEKDLSVSNEPLPECTLAFTHGIGKEDLKKIIGPHSASSRKKEKKTHHCIQLALKRGISYHHAGLDNKRRSGVEMLFRKKYLQVVAATGTWPLVYICHARQLCLLETRPS
;
A
#
# COMPACT_ATOMS: atom_id res chain seq x y z
N MET A 1 -31.08 9.98 17.45
CA MET A 1 -30.06 10.08 16.39
C MET A 1 -28.81 9.48 17.01
N ASP A 2 -28.68 8.17 16.83
CA ASP A 2 -27.93 7.34 17.74
C ASP A 2 -26.52 7.19 17.17
N SER A 3 -25.70 8.20 17.47
CA SER A 3 -24.28 8.24 17.12
C SER A 3 -23.50 7.34 18.08
N THR A 4 -23.76 6.03 18.04
CA THR A 4 -22.90 5.05 18.70
C THR A 4 -21.51 5.18 18.08
N GLY A 5 -20.49 5.42 18.91
CA GLY A 5 -19.10 5.63 18.47
C GLY A 5 -18.56 4.52 17.55
N ASN A 6 -19.13 3.32 17.60
CA ASN A 6 -18.81 2.21 16.71
C ASN A 6 -19.06 2.50 15.22
N ASN A 7 -20.04 3.34 14.86
CA ASN A 7 -20.32 3.68 13.47
C ASN A 7 -19.29 4.66 12.89
N PHE A 8 -18.69 5.52 13.73
CA PHE A 8 -17.61 6.42 13.33
C PHE A 8 -16.31 5.65 12.99
N LEU A 9 -16.15 4.46 13.56
CA LEU A 9 -15.00 3.58 13.34
C LEU A 9 -15.20 2.63 12.15
N SER A 10 -16.29 2.75 11.40
CA SER A 10 -16.39 2.05 10.11
C SER A 10 -15.18 2.47 9.26
N GLY A 11 -14.47 1.49 8.67
CA GLY A 11 -13.16 1.73 8.02
C GLY A 11 -13.17 2.93 7.06
N LYS A 12 -14.26 3.07 6.28
CA LYS A 12 -14.47 4.16 5.33
C LYS A 12 -14.52 5.55 5.99
N THR A 13 -15.13 5.68 7.17
CA THR A 13 -15.20 6.96 7.90
C THR A 13 -13.84 7.34 8.45
N PHE A 14 -13.09 6.37 8.99
CA PHE A 14 -11.74 6.62 9.51
C PHE A 14 -10.75 7.01 8.40
N GLN A 15 -10.82 6.36 7.24
CA GLN A 15 -10.02 6.75 6.08
C GLN A 15 -10.35 8.17 5.60
N SER A 16 -11.63 8.52 5.50
CA SER A 16 -12.03 9.88 5.15
C SER A 16 -11.43 10.91 6.11
N LEU A 17 -11.46 10.65 7.42
CA LEU A 17 -10.80 11.52 8.40
C LEU A 17 -9.30 11.68 8.11
N VAL A 18 -8.58 10.58 7.85
CA VAL A 18 -7.14 10.62 7.54
C VAL A 18 -6.86 11.39 6.25
N ASP A 19 -7.68 11.21 5.22
CA ASP A 19 -7.55 11.94 3.96
C ASP A 19 -7.78 13.46 4.15
N HIS A 20 -8.73 13.86 4.99
CA HIS A 20 -8.92 15.26 5.38
C HIS A 20 -7.72 15.82 6.15
N LEU A 21 -7.17 15.06 7.10
CA LEU A 21 -5.97 15.47 7.83
C LEU A 21 -4.76 15.62 6.91
N LYS A 22 -4.61 14.71 5.92
CA LYS A 22 -3.58 14.80 4.89
C LYS A 22 -3.74 16.06 4.04
N ALA A 23 -4.96 16.35 3.57
CA ALA A 23 -5.26 17.51 2.75
C ALA A 23 -5.01 18.84 3.49
N GLN A 24 -5.14 18.84 4.82
CA GLN A 24 -4.88 20.01 5.67
C GLN A 24 -3.42 20.10 6.19
N ASP A 25 -2.50 19.24 5.71
CA ASP A 25 -1.11 19.13 6.21
C ASP A 25 -1.00 18.90 7.74
N LYS A 26 -2.00 18.23 8.32
CA LYS A 26 -2.10 17.96 9.77
C LYS A 26 -1.50 16.62 10.19
N LEU A 27 -0.78 15.94 9.30
CA LEU A 27 -0.03 14.73 9.61
C LEU A 27 1.43 15.10 9.97
N PRO A 28 2.10 14.35 10.88
CA PRO A 28 1.66 13.12 11.50
C PRO A 28 0.63 13.33 12.62
N ALA A 29 -0.33 12.40 12.75
CA ALA A 29 -1.42 12.43 13.71
C ALA A 29 -1.41 11.21 14.65
N LEU A 30 -1.78 11.45 15.91
CA LEU A 30 -2.02 10.41 16.91
C LEU A 30 -3.52 10.24 17.12
N VAL A 31 -3.98 9.00 17.07
CA VAL A 31 -5.39 8.63 17.26
C VAL A 31 -5.50 7.82 18.53
N PHE A 32 -6.11 8.37 19.57
CA PHE A 32 -6.28 7.70 20.85
C PHE A 32 -7.58 6.90 20.90
N SER A 33 -7.48 5.63 21.27
CA SER A 33 -8.61 4.79 21.66
C SER A 33 -8.21 4.00 22.90
N PHE A 34 -9.10 3.89 23.89
CA PHE A 34 -8.80 3.15 25.12
C PHE A 34 -8.80 1.63 24.93
N ASP A 35 -9.34 1.15 23.80
CA ASP A 35 -9.40 -0.26 23.47
C ASP A 35 -8.21 -0.68 22.57
N ARG A 36 -7.45 -1.67 23.06
CA ARG A 36 -6.29 -2.23 22.36
C ARG A 36 -6.69 -2.84 21.02
N MET A 37 -7.80 -3.57 20.98
CA MET A 37 -8.28 -4.24 19.78
C MET A 37 -8.74 -3.21 18.74
N GLN A 38 -9.33 -2.10 19.17
CA GLN A 38 -9.69 -1.01 18.26
C GLN A 38 -8.44 -0.36 17.66
N CYS A 39 -7.38 -0.12 18.44
CA CYS A 39 -6.14 0.42 17.90
C CYS A 39 -5.54 -0.46 16.79
N GLU A 40 -5.52 -1.79 17.02
CA GLU A 40 -5.08 -2.75 16.01
C GLU A 40 -6.00 -2.74 14.78
N THR A 41 -7.32 -2.73 14.99
CA THR A 41 -8.33 -2.78 13.92
C THR A 41 -8.29 -1.53 13.04
N LEU A 42 -8.15 -0.33 13.63
CA LEU A 42 -8.07 0.93 12.90
C LEU A 42 -6.83 0.97 12.01
N ALA A 43 -5.67 0.60 12.56
CA ALA A 43 -4.42 0.56 11.81
C ALA A 43 -4.46 -0.48 10.68
N ALA A 44 -4.97 -1.69 10.96
CA ALA A 44 -5.08 -2.75 9.97
C ALA A 44 -6.09 -2.42 8.87
N GLY A 45 -7.27 -1.90 9.23
CA GLY A 45 -8.31 -1.51 8.29
C GLY A 45 -7.83 -0.42 7.33
N LEU A 46 -7.24 0.65 7.86
CA LEU A 46 -6.70 1.73 7.03
C LEU A 46 -5.59 1.22 6.08
N ALA A 47 -4.69 0.36 6.57
CA ALA A 47 -3.65 -0.23 5.75
C ALA A 47 -4.23 -1.13 4.63
N GLN A 48 -5.26 -1.91 4.95
CA GLN A 48 -5.94 -2.78 3.99
C GLN A 48 -6.63 -1.95 2.90
N GLU A 49 -7.33 -0.89 3.25
CA GLU A 49 -7.99 -0.03 2.26
C GLU A 49 -6.99 0.64 1.31
N LEU A 50 -5.81 1.04 1.81
CA LEU A 50 -4.73 1.57 0.95
C LEU A 50 -4.19 0.49 -0.01
N VAL A 51 -4.10 -0.76 0.43
CA VAL A 51 -3.69 -1.90 -0.40
C VAL A 51 -4.75 -2.17 -1.46
N GLU A 52 -6.03 -2.19 -1.09
CA GLU A 52 -7.14 -2.39 -2.03
C GLU A 52 -7.17 -1.29 -3.09
N ARG A 53 -7.01 -0.03 -2.70
CA ARG A 53 -6.91 1.10 -3.62
C ARG A 53 -5.74 0.93 -4.59
N GLU A 54 -4.57 0.53 -4.11
CA GLU A 54 -3.41 0.26 -4.96
C GLU A 54 -3.67 -0.88 -5.94
N ASN A 55 -4.33 -1.94 -5.51
CA ASN A 55 -4.65 -3.08 -6.38
C ASN A 55 -5.60 -2.67 -7.52
N VAL A 56 -6.57 -1.79 -7.24
CA VAL A 56 -7.47 -1.23 -8.26
C VAL A 56 -6.69 -0.40 -9.26
N LEU A 57 -5.80 0.50 -8.78
CA LEU A 57 -4.96 1.33 -9.67
C LEU A 57 -4.04 0.47 -10.54
N LYS A 58 -3.29 -0.46 -9.94
CA LYS A 58 -2.43 -1.40 -10.67
C LYS A 58 -3.22 -2.28 -11.63
N GLY A 59 -4.46 -2.63 -11.30
CA GLY A 59 -5.37 -3.37 -12.19
C GLY A 59 -5.78 -2.55 -13.41
N GLY A 60 -6.17 -1.30 -13.21
CA GLY A 60 -6.48 -0.35 -14.29
C GLY A 60 -5.28 -0.10 -15.21
N GLU A 61 -4.09 0.10 -14.65
CA GLU A 61 -2.86 0.28 -15.43
C GLU A 61 -2.49 -0.97 -16.25
N ARG A 62 -2.62 -2.16 -15.67
CA ARG A 62 -2.41 -3.44 -16.38
C ARG A 62 -3.38 -3.59 -17.54
N ASN A 63 -4.67 -3.31 -17.31
CA ASN A 63 -5.68 -3.36 -18.36
C ASN A 63 -5.40 -2.33 -19.47
N LEU A 64 -5.01 -1.11 -19.12
CA LEU A 64 -4.70 -0.06 -20.10
C LEU A 64 -3.46 -0.42 -20.95
N LYS A 65 -2.44 -1.05 -20.35
CA LYS A 65 -1.27 -1.55 -21.08
C LYS A 65 -1.66 -2.67 -22.05
N LEU A 66 -2.45 -3.65 -21.60
CA LEU A 66 -2.93 -4.74 -22.44
C LEU A 66 -3.74 -4.24 -23.65
N VAL A 67 -4.63 -3.25 -23.44
CA VAL A 67 -5.41 -2.64 -24.53
C VAL A 67 -4.49 -1.94 -25.55
N LYS A 68 -3.49 -1.19 -25.08
CA LYS A 68 -2.51 -0.52 -25.97
C LYS A 68 -1.66 -1.52 -26.76
N ASP A 69 -1.25 -2.62 -26.13
CA ASP A 69 -0.45 -3.66 -26.79
C ASP A 69 -1.27 -4.42 -27.84
N GLN A 70 -2.53 -4.74 -27.53
CA GLN A 70 -3.47 -5.34 -28.48
C GLN A 70 -3.73 -4.42 -29.68
N GLU A 71 -3.90 -3.11 -29.47
CA GLU A 71 -4.08 -2.16 -30.56
C GLU A 71 -2.83 -2.06 -31.44
N LYS A 72 -1.64 -2.06 -30.83
CA LYS A 72 -0.36 -2.07 -31.56
C LYS A 72 -0.21 -3.33 -32.40
N LYS A 73 -0.50 -4.51 -31.84
CA LYS A 73 -0.50 -5.80 -32.56
C LYS A 73 -1.52 -5.81 -33.71
N ARG A 74 -2.73 -5.29 -33.49
CA ARG A 74 -3.77 -5.17 -34.53
C ARG A 74 -3.33 -4.27 -35.68
N ARG A 75 -2.76 -3.10 -35.38
CA ARG A 75 -2.21 -2.17 -36.39
C ARG A 75 -1.05 -2.80 -37.18
N GLN A 76 -0.21 -3.59 -36.53
CA GLN A 76 0.88 -4.33 -37.20
C GLN A 76 0.32 -5.43 -38.11
N ALA A 77 -0.64 -6.23 -37.65
CA ALA A 77 -1.30 -7.26 -38.44
C ALA A 77 -2.01 -6.68 -39.67
N GLU A 78 -2.70 -5.56 -39.52
CA GLU A 78 -3.38 -4.88 -40.64
C GLU A 78 -2.39 -4.36 -41.69
N LYS A 79 -1.26 -3.77 -41.25
CA LYS A 79 -0.17 -3.36 -42.15
C LYS A 79 0.43 -4.55 -42.89
N GLN A 80 0.59 -5.70 -42.23
CA GLN A 80 1.10 -6.92 -42.85
C GLN A 80 0.10 -7.52 -43.84
N MET A 81 -1.21 -7.50 -43.56
CA MET A 81 -2.24 -7.97 -44.49
C MET A 81 -2.31 -7.11 -45.75
N LYS A 82 -2.22 -5.77 -45.62
CA LYS A 82 -2.16 -4.87 -46.78
C LYS A 82 -0.94 -5.15 -47.66
N ARG A 83 0.24 -5.32 -47.05
CA ARG A 83 1.49 -5.68 -47.76
C ARG A 83 1.40 -7.03 -48.48
N LYS A 84 0.67 -8.01 -47.94
CA LYS A 84 0.48 -9.33 -48.58
C LYS A 84 -0.50 -9.28 -49.75
N ARG A 85 -1.46 -8.34 -49.75
CA ARG A 85 -2.45 -8.16 -50.82
C ARG A 85 -1.86 -7.54 -52.08
N ASP A 86 -0.92 -6.61 -51.93
CA ASP A 86 -0.23 -5.98 -53.07
C ASP A 86 0.76 -6.94 -53.76
N VAL A 87 1.20 -8.00 -53.09
CA VAL A 87 2.12 -9.01 -53.66
C VAL A 87 1.36 -10.12 -54.40
N THR A 88 0.08 -10.36 -54.10
CA THR A 88 -0.72 -11.41 -54.77
C THR A 88 -1.18 -11.09 -56.21
N GLU A 89 -0.88 -9.91 -56.76
CA GLU A 89 -1.13 -9.60 -58.19
C GLU A 89 0.07 -9.89 -59.11
N LYS A 90 1.24 -10.27 -58.56
CA LYS A 90 2.41 -10.70 -59.34
C LYS A 90 2.94 -12.02 -58.76
N ASP A 91 3.03 -13.03 -59.62
CA ASP A 91 3.62 -14.37 -59.41
C ASP A 91 2.73 -15.49 -58.82
N LYS A 92 2.06 -16.19 -59.75
CA LYS A 92 2.00 -17.65 -59.74
C LYS A 92 3.38 -18.20 -60.12
N SER A 93 4.22 -18.59 -59.17
CA SER A 93 5.10 -19.77 -59.31
C SER A 93 6.01 -20.01 -58.09
N LYS A 94 6.17 -21.30 -57.76
CA LYS A 94 7.29 -21.97 -57.08
C LYS A 94 7.76 -21.46 -55.71
N SER A 95 7.45 -22.30 -54.72
CA SER A 95 8.41 -23.02 -53.89
C SER A 95 9.34 -22.25 -52.93
N SER A 96 9.35 -22.80 -51.71
CA SER A 96 10.48 -22.86 -50.77
C SER A 96 10.54 -21.83 -49.63
N GLN A 97 10.71 -22.43 -48.46
CA GLN A 97 11.32 -21.89 -47.25
C GLN A 97 10.41 -21.10 -46.30
N ARG A 98 9.66 -21.88 -45.50
CA ARG A 98 9.16 -21.46 -44.19
C ARG A 98 10.36 -21.06 -43.32
N LYS A 99 10.53 -19.77 -43.07
CA LYS A 99 11.38 -19.27 -41.98
C LYS A 99 10.54 -19.23 -40.71
N ASN A 100 10.94 -20.05 -39.72
CA ASN A 100 10.55 -19.86 -38.33
C ASN A 100 11.02 -18.48 -37.89
N LEU A 101 10.08 -17.66 -37.45
CA LEU A 101 10.36 -16.49 -36.63
C LEU A 101 10.21 -17.00 -35.20
N GLU A 102 11.35 -17.21 -34.56
CA GLU A 102 11.42 -17.32 -33.11
C GLU A 102 10.95 -15.98 -32.55
N ASP A 103 9.69 -15.92 -32.13
CA ASP A 103 9.23 -14.94 -31.16
C ASP A 103 10.01 -15.23 -29.88
N GLN A 104 11.12 -14.51 -29.69
CA GLN A 104 11.64 -14.29 -28.35
C GLN A 104 10.58 -13.47 -27.63
N ASP A 105 9.67 -14.19 -26.97
CA ASP A 105 8.90 -13.68 -25.85
C ASP A 105 9.94 -13.22 -24.81
N GLU A 106 10.33 -11.95 -24.95
CA GLU A 106 10.80 -11.13 -23.86
C GLU A 106 9.63 -11.04 -22.87
N GLU A 107 9.42 -12.11 -22.10
CA GLU A 107 8.82 -12.04 -20.78
C GLU A 107 9.71 -11.12 -19.97
N LYS A 108 9.48 -9.82 -20.15
CA LYS A 108 10.12 -8.77 -19.40
C LYS A 108 9.52 -8.84 -18.02
N ASP A 109 10.16 -9.71 -17.25
CA ASP A 109 10.10 -9.89 -15.81
C ASP A 109 9.53 -8.63 -15.17
N LEU A 110 8.23 -8.68 -14.88
CA LEU A 110 7.52 -7.64 -14.16
C LEU A 110 8.04 -7.69 -12.73
N SER A 111 9.22 -7.11 -12.53
CA SER A 111 9.67 -6.64 -11.23
C SER A 111 8.72 -5.52 -10.80
N VAL A 112 7.53 -5.94 -10.37
CA VAL A 112 6.65 -5.15 -9.53
C VAL A 112 7.50 -4.83 -8.33
N SER A 113 8.13 -3.66 -8.32
CA SER A 113 8.76 -3.14 -7.13
C SER A 113 7.72 -3.28 -6.03
N ASN A 114 8.02 -4.08 -5.01
CA ASN A 114 7.13 -4.35 -3.86
C ASN A 114 7.02 -3.10 -2.94
N GLU A 115 7.31 -1.94 -3.52
CA GLU A 115 7.27 -0.62 -2.93
C GLU A 115 5.87 -0.06 -3.24
N PRO A 116 5.11 0.34 -2.21
CA PRO A 116 3.75 0.85 -2.40
C PRO A 116 3.75 2.13 -3.24
N LEU A 117 2.74 2.29 -4.10
CA LEU A 117 2.54 3.52 -4.86
C LEU A 117 2.52 4.75 -3.91
N PRO A 118 3.16 5.88 -4.29
CA PRO A 118 3.19 7.09 -3.46
C PRO A 118 1.81 7.60 -3.05
N GLU A 119 0.81 7.39 -3.90
CA GLU A 119 -0.59 7.77 -3.64
C GLU A 119 -1.28 6.85 -2.62
N CYS A 120 -0.84 5.59 -2.53
CA CYS A 120 -1.39 4.56 -1.65
C CYS A 120 -0.50 4.30 -0.42
N THR A 121 0.34 5.26 -0.06
CA THR A 121 1.09 5.24 1.19
C THR A 121 1.00 6.60 1.85
N LEU A 122 0.95 6.58 3.18
CA LEU A 122 1.13 7.78 3.99
C LEU A 122 2.59 7.91 4.43
N ALA A 123 3.44 6.91 4.19
CA ALA A 123 4.82 6.93 4.67
C ALA A 123 5.59 8.14 4.12
N PHE A 124 6.14 8.95 5.01
CA PHE A 124 7.01 10.06 4.63
C PHE A 124 8.45 9.57 4.60
N THR A 125 9.04 9.44 3.41
CA THR A 125 10.36 8.83 3.20
C THR A 125 11.52 9.84 3.18
N HIS A 126 11.23 11.14 3.33
CA HIS A 126 12.28 12.16 3.29
C HIS A 126 13.22 12.03 4.49
N GLY A 127 14.49 11.72 4.25
CA GLY A 127 15.54 11.65 5.28
C GLY A 127 15.72 10.29 5.97
N ILE A 128 15.04 9.21 5.52
CA ILE A 128 15.26 7.86 6.04
C ILE A 128 15.76 6.95 4.92
N GLY A 129 16.98 6.42 5.07
CA GLY A 129 17.55 5.47 4.12
C GLY A 129 16.71 4.19 4.02
N LYS A 130 16.56 3.65 2.80
CA LYS A 130 15.81 2.39 2.56
C LYS A 130 16.37 1.22 3.38
N GLU A 131 17.66 1.24 3.68
CA GLU A 131 18.36 0.26 4.52
C GLU A 131 17.97 0.35 5.99
N ASP A 132 17.84 1.55 6.55
CA ASP A 132 17.39 1.76 7.92
C ASP A 132 15.95 1.30 8.09
N LEU A 133 15.09 1.60 7.10
CA LEU A 133 13.72 1.15 7.11
C LEU A 133 13.62 -0.38 7.09
N LYS A 134 14.43 -1.05 6.27
CA LYS A 134 14.52 -2.51 6.23
C LYS A 134 15.06 -3.10 7.54
N LYS A 135 16.03 -2.45 8.19
CA LYS A 135 16.54 -2.86 9.52
C LYS A 135 15.51 -2.70 10.63
N ILE A 136 14.55 -1.79 10.49
CA ILE A 136 13.50 -1.55 11.48
C ILE A 136 12.30 -2.50 11.25
N ILE A 137 11.88 -2.69 9.99
CA ILE A 137 10.73 -3.54 9.64
C ILE A 137 11.12 -5.04 9.60
N GLY A 138 12.35 -5.35 9.19
CA GLY A 138 12.87 -6.71 8.96
C GLY A 138 12.89 -7.62 10.19
N PRO A 139 13.35 -7.17 11.37
CA PRO A 139 13.40 -8.01 12.59
C PRO A 139 12.02 -8.39 13.13
N HIS A 140 10.94 -7.79 12.63
CA HIS A 140 9.58 -8.14 13.01
C HIS A 140 9.00 -9.32 12.20
N SER A 141 9.74 -9.94 11.27
CA SER A 141 9.23 -11.05 10.43
C SER A 141 9.39 -12.45 11.04
N ALA A 142 10.28 -12.62 12.01
CA ALA A 142 10.62 -13.93 12.57
C ALA A 142 9.81 -14.24 13.84
N SER A 143 8.63 -14.84 13.68
CA SER A 143 7.97 -15.57 14.78
C SER A 143 7.50 -16.96 14.33
N SER A 144 7.70 -17.95 15.19
CA SER A 144 7.40 -19.37 14.96
C SER A 144 5.93 -19.73 15.22
N ARG A 145 5.13 -18.89 15.91
CA ARG A 145 3.73 -19.21 16.27
C ARG A 145 2.71 -18.63 15.27
N LYS A 146 1.71 -19.44 14.86
CA LYS A 146 0.73 -19.07 13.81
C LYS A 146 -0.12 -17.82 14.15
N LYS A 147 -0.52 -17.64 15.41
CA LYS A 147 -1.28 -16.46 15.88
C LYS A 147 -0.44 -15.19 15.83
N GLU A 148 0.83 -15.29 16.25
CA GLU A 148 1.79 -14.19 16.15
C GLU A 148 2.07 -13.83 14.68
N LYS A 149 2.24 -14.80 13.77
CA LYS A 149 2.43 -14.53 12.34
C LYS A 149 1.35 -13.63 11.73
N LYS A 150 0.07 -13.81 12.09
CA LYS A 150 -1.03 -12.97 11.56
C LYS A 150 -0.92 -11.53 12.07
N THR A 151 -0.76 -11.33 13.38
CA THR A 151 -0.58 -9.99 13.98
C THR A 151 0.68 -9.29 13.45
N HIS A 152 1.76 -10.04 13.26
CA HIS A 152 3.00 -9.55 12.68
C HIS A 152 2.83 -9.11 11.22
N HIS A 153 2.08 -9.87 10.43
CA HIS A 153 1.79 -9.51 9.04
C HIS A 153 0.98 -8.20 8.96
N CYS A 154 -0.03 -8.04 9.81
CA CYS A 154 -0.85 -6.83 9.86
C CYS A 154 -0.04 -5.58 10.23
N ILE A 155 0.83 -5.66 11.26
CA ILE A 155 1.65 -4.50 11.65
C ILE A 155 2.69 -4.14 10.58
N GLN A 156 3.31 -5.13 9.93
CA GLN A 156 4.27 -4.88 8.86
C GLN A 156 3.62 -4.23 7.63
N LEU A 157 2.41 -4.68 7.28
CA LEU A 157 1.63 -4.08 6.21
C LEU A 157 1.30 -2.62 6.52
N ALA A 158 0.86 -2.34 7.74
CA ALA A 158 0.60 -0.97 8.19
C ALA A 158 1.87 -0.10 8.17
N LEU A 159 3.01 -0.61 8.67
CA LEU A 159 4.28 0.13 8.69
C LEU A 159 4.73 0.51 7.28
N LYS A 160 4.60 -0.38 6.28
CA LYS A 160 4.92 -0.05 4.88
C LYS A 160 4.05 1.08 4.32
N ARG A 161 2.86 1.28 4.88
CA ARG A 161 1.91 2.33 4.50
C ARG A 161 2.05 3.61 5.33
N GLY A 162 3.01 3.68 6.25
CA GLY A 162 3.18 4.83 7.15
C GLY A 162 2.16 4.86 8.30
N ILE A 163 1.60 3.70 8.64
CA ILE A 163 0.56 3.54 9.67
C ILE A 163 1.07 2.59 10.75
N SER A 164 0.72 2.82 12.01
CA SER A 164 0.98 1.84 13.06
C SER A 164 0.01 1.96 14.24
N TYR A 165 0.23 1.15 15.26
CA TYR A 165 -0.48 1.25 16.53
C TYR A 165 0.48 1.05 17.71
N HIS A 166 0.08 1.55 18.88
CA HIS A 166 0.88 1.48 20.10
C HIS A 166 0.01 1.30 21.36
N HIS A 167 0.18 0.17 22.03
CA HIS A 167 -0.44 -0.10 23.31
C HIS A 167 0.46 -0.97 24.19
N ALA A 168 0.14 -1.06 25.49
CA ALA A 168 0.90 -1.82 26.48
C ALA A 168 0.97 -3.35 26.21
N GLY A 169 0.18 -3.86 25.26
CA GLY A 169 0.22 -5.26 24.82
C GLY A 169 1.35 -5.58 23.83
N LEU A 170 2.04 -4.57 23.31
CA LEU A 170 3.20 -4.73 22.44
C LEU A 170 4.50 -4.89 23.26
N ASP A 171 5.41 -5.71 22.77
CA ASP A 171 6.76 -5.84 23.32
C ASP A 171 7.55 -4.53 23.19
N ASN A 172 8.52 -4.31 24.08
CA ASN A 172 9.31 -3.08 24.13
C ASN A 172 9.96 -2.75 22.78
N LYS A 173 10.45 -3.77 22.08
CA LYS A 173 11.09 -3.60 20.76
C LYS A 173 10.15 -2.97 19.74
N ARG A 174 8.88 -3.41 19.67
CA ARG A 174 7.89 -2.81 18.76
C ARG A 174 7.51 -1.41 19.21
N ARG A 175 7.27 -1.19 20.51
CA ARG A 175 6.94 0.14 21.04
C ARG A 175 8.04 1.16 20.73
N SER A 176 9.29 0.83 21.02
CA SER A 176 10.45 1.67 20.68
C SER A 176 10.57 1.91 19.16
N GLY A 177 10.31 0.90 18.35
CA GLY A 177 10.32 1.02 16.89
C GLY A 177 9.26 2.00 16.36
N VAL A 178 8.02 1.88 16.84
CA VAL A 178 6.91 2.79 16.49
C VAL A 178 7.22 4.22 16.93
N GLU A 179 7.67 4.41 18.17
CA GLU A 179 8.05 5.73 18.70
C GLU A 179 9.15 6.40 17.87
N MET A 180 10.19 5.66 17.50
CA MET A 180 11.29 6.17 16.69
C MET A 180 10.81 6.53 15.28
N LEU A 181 10.03 5.65 14.63
CA LEU A 181 9.53 5.91 13.28
C LEU A 181 8.56 7.11 13.25
N PHE A 182 7.74 7.28 14.30
CA PHE A 182 6.86 8.44 14.42
C PHE A 182 7.66 9.74 14.62
N ARG A 183 8.71 9.73 15.48
CA ARG A 183 9.62 10.87 15.64
C ARG A 183 10.31 11.29 14.35
N LYS A 184 10.73 10.31 13.54
CA LYS A 184 11.30 10.54 12.21
C LYS A 184 10.25 10.94 11.16
N LYS A 185 8.99 11.14 11.56
CA LYS A 185 7.83 11.43 10.70
C LYS A 185 7.56 10.36 9.63
N TYR A 186 8.18 9.19 9.71
CA TYR A 186 7.90 8.11 8.77
C TYR A 186 6.45 7.64 8.91
N LEU A 187 6.02 7.42 10.15
CA LEU A 187 4.62 7.12 10.46
C LEU A 187 3.85 8.42 10.51
N GLN A 188 2.83 8.52 9.67
CA GLN A 188 1.92 9.66 9.62
C GLN A 188 0.66 9.45 10.44
N VAL A 189 0.27 8.21 10.71
CA VAL A 189 -0.90 7.90 11.55
C VAL A 189 -0.54 6.78 12.52
N VAL A 190 -0.76 7.03 13.82
CA VAL A 190 -0.55 6.01 14.86
C VAL A 190 -1.76 5.95 15.78
N ALA A 191 -2.37 4.77 15.89
CA ALA A 191 -3.45 4.51 16.84
C ALA A 191 -2.90 4.04 18.19
N ALA A 192 -3.28 4.66 19.30
CA ALA A 192 -2.67 4.39 20.60
C ALA A 192 -3.64 4.32 21.77
N THR A 193 -3.33 3.45 22.74
CA THR A 193 -4.04 3.41 24.02
C THR A 193 -3.32 4.23 25.07
N GLY A 194 -4.04 5.13 25.75
CA GLY A 194 -3.53 5.84 26.94
C GLY A 194 -2.23 6.61 26.71
N THR A 195 -1.67 7.15 27.79
CA THR A 195 -0.58 8.14 27.80
C THR A 195 0.64 7.68 26.99
N TRP A 196 0.67 8.07 25.72
CA TRP A 196 1.93 8.18 24.99
C TRP A 196 2.84 9.10 25.79
N PRO A 197 4.13 8.78 25.94
CA PRO A 197 5.07 9.67 26.62
C PRO A 197 4.92 11.09 26.06
N LEU A 198 4.69 12.07 26.93
CA LEU A 198 4.44 13.48 26.56
C LEU A 198 5.47 14.02 25.55
N VAL A 199 6.71 13.52 25.65
CA VAL A 199 7.84 13.79 24.75
C VAL A 199 7.62 13.40 23.28
N TYR A 200 6.62 12.57 22.97
CA TYR A 200 6.31 12.16 21.59
C TYR A 200 5.03 12.82 21.05
N ILE A 201 4.15 13.27 21.94
CA ILE A 201 2.95 14.04 21.55
C ILE A 201 3.36 15.32 20.81
N CYS A 202 4.49 15.95 21.19
CA CYS A 202 4.98 17.17 20.53
C CYS A 202 5.40 16.99 19.06
N HIS A 203 5.58 15.74 18.59
CA HIS A 203 5.88 15.46 17.18
C HIS A 203 4.62 15.33 16.33
N ALA A 204 3.45 15.15 16.96
CA ALA A 204 2.17 15.11 16.29
C ALA A 204 1.69 16.54 15.96
N ARG A 205 1.23 16.74 14.73
CA ARG A 205 0.53 17.97 14.34
C ARG A 205 -0.94 17.94 14.73
N GLN A 206 -1.51 16.74 14.92
CA GLN A 206 -2.90 16.55 15.32
C GLN A 206 -3.04 15.41 16.34
N LEU A 207 -3.89 15.64 17.34
CA LEU A 207 -4.37 14.63 18.28
C LEU A 207 -5.86 14.41 18.03
N CYS A 208 -6.26 13.15 17.88
CA CYS A 208 -7.65 12.74 17.73
C CYS A 208 -7.99 11.79 18.88
N LEU A 209 -9.01 12.11 19.68
CA LEU A 209 -9.52 11.21 20.72
C LEU A 209 -10.79 10.54 20.21
N LEU A 210 -10.79 9.21 20.16
CA LEU A 210 -11.96 8.40 19.84
C LEU A 210 -12.62 7.97 21.16
N GLU A 211 -13.63 8.71 21.60
CA GLU A 211 -14.46 8.30 22.73
C GLU A 211 -15.52 7.30 22.27
N THR A 212 -15.35 6.03 22.64
CA THR A 212 -16.47 5.08 22.69
C THR A 212 -17.10 5.20 24.06
N ARG A 213 -18.27 5.85 24.17
CA ARG A 213 -19.05 5.81 25.40
C ARG A 213 -19.36 4.34 25.73
N PRO A 214 -19.09 3.86 26.96
CA PRO A 214 -19.56 2.55 27.36
C PRO A 214 -21.09 2.57 27.33
N SER A 215 -21.67 1.62 26.61
CA SER A 215 -23.11 1.33 26.61
C SER A 215 -23.56 0.74 27.94
#